data_AF-A0A7S2RKP0-F1
#
_entry.id   AF-A0A7S2RKP0-F1
#
_cell.length_a   1.000
_cell.length_b   1.000
_cell.length_c   1.000
_cell.angle_alpha   90.00
_cell.angle_beta   90.00
_cell.angle_gamma   90.00
#
_symmetry.space_group_name_H-M   'P 1'
#
loop_
_entity.id
_entity.type
_entity.pdbx_description
1 polymer ?
#
loop_
_entity_poly.entity_id
_entity_poly.type
_entity_poly.pdbx_seq_one_letter_code
_entity_poly.pdbx_strand_id
1 'polypeptide(L)'
;AASTMRRLIAWSASLALMAASGALGAQIESLPGAEGIWESLPNMYSGYLDLPGTQKHVFYLFVESTAADAPLAMWTNGGPGCSGFIGLMTEQGPFRPEENGTLSLNPSSWHQAANMLFIEQPVGVGFSYSDNSHVVV
;
A
#
# COMPACT_ATOMS: atom_id res chain seq x y z
N ALA A 1 33.35 23.83 10.73
CA ALA A 1 33.30 22.65 9.84
C ALA A 1 32.75 21.41 10.55
N ALA A 2 33.40 20.89 11.60
CA ALA A 2 32.98 19.66 12.28
C ALA A 2 31.61 19.73 13.00
N SER A 3 31.24 20.89 13.56
CA SER A 3 29.95 21.08 14.25
C SER A 3 28.76 21.07 13.29
N THR A 4 28.90 21.68 12.12
CA THR A 4 27.90 21.68 11.04
C THR A 4 27.70 20.28 10.47
N MET A 5 28.78 19.52 10.30
CA MET A 5 28.73 18.15 9.80
C MET A 5 28.05 17.18 10.78
N ARG A 6 28.30 17.32 12.09
CA ARG A 6 27.59 16.55 13.14
C ARG A 6 26.09 16.84 13.18
N ARG A 7 25.69 18.10 12.94
CA ARG A 7 24.28 18.48 12.83
C ARG A 7 23.64 17.87 11.59
N LEU A 8 24.30 17.92 10.43
CA LEU A 8 23.77 17.32 9.20
C LEU A 8 23.55 15.80 9.34
N ILE A 9 24.53 15.08 9.93
CA ILE A 9 24.41 13.63 10.17
C ILE A 9 23.29 13.31 11.16
N ALA A 10 23.13 14.10 12.23
CA ALA A 10 22.05 13.91 13.19
C ALA A 10 20.67 14.13 12.56
N TRP A 11 20.52 15.15 11.71
CA TRP A 11 19.26 15.43 11.01
C TRP A 11 18.91 14.36 9.98
N SER A 12 19.88 13.85 9.23
CA SER A 12 19.66 12.74 8.30
C SER A 12 19.26 11.46 9.02
N ALA A 13 19.88 11.16 10.17
CA ALA A 13 19.55 9.99 10.97
C ALA A 13 18.14 10.08 11.57
N SER A 14 17.74 11.25 12.08
CA SER A 14 16.39 11.46 12.61
C SER A 14 15.32 11.37 11.51
N LEU A 15 15.58 11.91 10.32
CA LEU A 15 14.65 11.81 9.19
C LEU A 15 14.49 10.37 8.70
N ALA A 16 15.61 9.63 8.59
CA ALA A 16 15.59 8.21 8.25
C ALA A 16 14.82 7.39 9.30
N LEU A 17 14.99 7.71 10.59
CA LEU A 17 14.28 7.04 11.67
C LEU A 17 12.77 7.31 11.62
N MET A 18 12.34 8.55 11.38
CA MET A 18 10.92 8.89 11.26
C MET A 18 10.28 8.23 10.04
N ALA A 19 10.96 8.22 8.89
CA ALA A 19 10.49 7.54 7.69
C ALA A 19 10.39 6.01 7.91
N ALA A 20 11.38 5.40 8.57
CA ALA A 20 11.38 3.99 8.91
C ALA A 20 10.26 3.63 9.90
N SER A 21 10.01 4.45 10.93
CA SER A 21 8.91 4.23 11.87
C SER A 21 7.54 4.36 11.20
N GLY A 22 7.36 5.30 10.28
CA GLY A 22 6.13 5.42 9.49
C GLY A 22 5.90 4.22 8.58
N ALA A 23 6.96 3.75 7.91
CA ALA A 23 6.90 2.56 7.06
C ALA A 23 6.62 1.27 7.86
N LEU A 24 7.26 1.10 9.03
CA LEU A 24 6.99 -0.02 9.94
C LEU A 24 5.53 -0.01 10.42
N GLY A 25 4.98 1.16 10.76
CA GLY A 25 3.60 1.27 11.24
C GLY A 25 2.54 0.92 10.19
N ALA A 26 2.91 0.90 8.91
CA ALA A 26 2.01 0.55 7.81
C ALA A 26 2.14 -0.91 7.36
N GLN A 27 3.14 -1.66 7.84
CA GLN A 27 3.38 -3.03 7.40
C GLN A 27 2.25 -3.94 7.88
N ILE A 28 1.73 -4.76 6.97
CA ILE A 28 0.74 -5.79 7.29
C ILE A 28 1.47 -6.96 7.93
N GLU A 29 1.20 -7.23 9.20
CA GLU A 29 1.84 -8.32 9.97
C GLU A 29 1.08 -9.64 9.92
N SER A 30 -0.21 -9.60 9.60
CA SER A 30 -1.04 -10.77 9.38
C SER A 30 -2.25 -10.42 8.52
N LEU A 31 -2.76 -11.40 7.78
CA LEU A 31 -3.96 -11.24 6.97
C LEU A 31 -4.89 -12.45 7.21
N PRO A 32 -6.12 -12.24 7.69
CA PRO A 32 -7.07 -13.33 7.88
C PRO A 32 -7.30 -14.12 6.59
N GLY A 33 -7.29 -15.45 6.69
CA GLY A 33 -7.41 -16.35 5.55
C GLY A 33 -6.09 -16.65 4.83
N ALA A 34 -5.01 -15.91 5.11
CA ALA A 34 -3.68 -16.17 4.56
C ALA A 34 -2.84 -17.12 5.41
N GLU A 35 -3.35 -17.70 6.50
CA GLU A 35 -2.53 -18.42 7.49
C GLU A 35 -1.73 -19.58 6.85
N GLY A 36 -2.27 -20.21 5.81
CA GLY A 36 -1.59 -21.28 5.06
C GLY A 36 -0.58 -20.82 4.00
N ILE A 37 -0.59 -19.53 3.63
CA ILE A 37 0.26 -18.97 2.56
C ILE A 37 1.08 -17.77 3.02
N TRP A 38 0.96 -17.34 4.27
CA TRP A 38 1.51 -16.08 4.79
C TRP A 38 3.01 -15.93 4.51
N GLU A 39 3.78 -16.98 4.82
CA GLU A 39 5.24 -17.02 4.61
C GLU A 39 5.65 -16.98 3.11
N SER A 40 4.69 -17.18 2.19
CA SER A 40 4.91 -17.11 0.74
C SER A 40 4.43 -15.80 0.12
N LEU A 41 3.80 -14.92 0.90
CA LEU A 41 3.37 -13.62 0.41
C LEU A 41 4.52 -12.59 0.47
N PRO A 42 4.57 -11.64 -0.46
CA PRO A 42 5.50 -10.52 -0.36
C PRO A 42 5.16 -9.64 0.85
N ASN A 43 6.10 -8.79 1.26
CA ASN A 43 5.77 -7.73 2.20
C ASN A 43 4.69 -6.82 1.61
N MET A 44 3.75 -6.45 2.46
CA MET A 44 2.66 -5.56 2.09
C MET A 44 2.51 -4.46 3.12
N TYR A 45 2.09 -3.30 2.66
CA TYR A 45 1.90 -2.11 3.47
C TYR A 45 0.56 -1.48 3.13
N SER A 46 -0.19 -1.04 4.12
CA SER A 46 -1.47 -0.37 3.92
C SER A 46 -1.61 0.86 4.81
N GLY A 47 -2.30 1.87 4.30
CA GLY A 47 -2.54 3.09 5.07
C GLY A 47 -3.22 4.15 4.22
N TYR A 48 -3.02 5.41 4.62
CA TYR A 48 -3.62 6.56 3.96
C TYR A 48 -2.55 7.53 3.44
N LEU A 49 -2.80 8.06 2.25
CA LEU A 49 -2.11 9.21 1.68
C LEU A 49 -2.97 10.44 1.96
N ASP A 50 -2.49 11.32 2.83
CA ASP A 50 -3.14 12.58 3.16
C ASP A 50 -2.86 13.62 2.09
N LEU A 51 -3.91 14.15 1.46
CA LEU A 51 -3.76 15.15 0.40
C LEU A 51 -3.53 16.55 1.01
N PRO A 52 -2.36 17.18 0.80
CA PRO A 52 -2.01 18.43 1.48
C PRO A 52 -3.01 19.57 1.22
N GLY A 53 -3.35 20.31 2.27
CA GLY A 53 -4.30 21.43 2.17
C GLY A 53 -5.76 21.01 2.00
N THR A 54 -6.06 19.72 2.17
CA THR A 54 -7.43 19.18 2.14
C THR A 54 -7.68 18.32 3.38
N GLN A 55 -8.93 17.87 3.54
CA GLN A 55 -9.34 16.90 4.56
C GLN A 55 -9.54 15.52 3.96
N LYS A 56 -8.76 15.17 2.92
CA LYS A 56 -8.94 13.97 2.11
C LYS A 56 -7.84 12.95 2.41
N HIS A 57 -8.28 11.72 2.65
CA HIS A 57 -7.45 10.58 2.98
C HIS A 57 -7.66 9.48 1.92
N VAL A 58 -6.63 9.22 1.13
CA VAL A 58 -6.69 8.22 0.05
C VAL A 58 -6.07 6.93 0.53
N PHE A 59 -6.87 5.86 0.62
CA PHE A 59 -6.39 4.55 1.01
C PHE A 59 -5.47 3.96 -0.07
N TYR A 60 -4.39 3.32 0.38
CA TYR A 60 -3.48 2.57 -0.46
C TYR A 60 -3.17 1.21 0.14
N LEU A 61 -2.83 0.26 -0.74
CA LEU A 61 -2.08 -0.94 -0.38
C LEU A 61 -0.93 -1.11 -1.36
N PHE A 62 0.26 -1.23 -0.80
CA PHE A 62 1.52 -1.42 -1.51
C PHE A 62 2.01 -2.85 -1.33
N VAL A 63 2.41 -3.49 -2.43
CA VAL A 63 2.94 -4.86 -2.47
C VAL A 63 4.36 -4.79 -3.02
N GLU A 64 5.32 -5.21 -2.21
CA GLU A 64 6.72 -5.26 -2.64
C GLU A 64 6.95 -6.29 -3.73
N SER A 65 7.87 -5.97 -4.63
CA SER A 65 8.32 -6.91 -5.64
C SER A 65 9.29 -7.93 -5.09
N THR A 66 9.28 -9.12 -5.67
CA THR A 66 10.33 -10.12 -5.47
C THR A 66 11.56 -9.88 -6.36
N ALA A 67 11.49 -8.96 -7.33
CA ALA A 67 12.61 -8.57 -8.18
C ALA A 67 13.40 -7.40 -7.55
N ALA A 68 14.74 -7.52 -7.51
CA ALA A 68 15.63 -6.60 -6.81
C ALA A 68 15.55 -5.13 -7.32
N ASP A 69 15.45 -4.93 -8.64
CA ASP A 69 15.43 -3.62 -9.28
C ASP A 69 14.06 -3.32 -9.94
N ALA A 70 12.99 -3.79 -9.30
CA ALA A 70 11.64 -3.67 -9.85
C ALA A 70 11.14 -2.21 -9.89
N PRO A 71 10.53 -1.75 -11.00
CA PRO A 71 9.92 -0.44 -11.09
C PRO A 71 8.70 -0.33 -10.16
N LEU A 72 8.29 0.91 -9.86
CA LEU A 72 6.99 1.17 -9.22
C LEU A 72 5.89 1.22 -10.29
N ALA A 73 4.86 0.40 -10.13
CA ALA A 73 3.65 0.43 -10.94
C ALA A 73 2.45 0.81 -10.07
N MET A 74 1.78 1.91 -10.45
CA MET A 74 0.54 2.35 -9.81
C MET A 74 -0.66 1.75 -10.53
N TRP A 75 -1.62 1.22 -9.77
CA TRP A 75 -2.87 0.68 -10.28
C TRP A 75 -4.09 1.32 -9.62
N THR A 76 -5.12 1.54 -10.43
CA THR A 76 -6.44 1.93 -9.97
C THR A 76 -7.50 1.34 -10.89
N ASN A 77 -8.63 0.93 -10.32
CA ASN A 77 -9.78 0.50 -11.11
C ASN A 77 -10.60 1.72 -11.56
N GLY A 78 -11.34 1.54 -12.65
CA GLY A 78 -12.18 2.58 -13.25
C GLY A 78 -13.58 2.67 -12.65
N GLY A 79 -14.56 3.04 -13.49
CA GLY A 79 -15.94 3.26 -13.09
C GLY A 79 -16.49 4.54 -13.73
N PRO A 80 -16.73 5.62 -12.97
CA PRO A 80 -16.17 5.98 -11.65
C PRO A 80 -16.84 5.31 -10.44
N GLY A 81 -16.11 5.19 -9.33
CA GLY A 81 -16.65 4.75 -8.03
C GLY A 81 -16.35 3.29 -7.62
N CYS A 82 -15.74 2.49 -8.50
CA CYS A 82 -15.36 1.13 -8.14
C CYS A 82 -14.07 1.11 -7.30
N SER A 83 -14.03 0.25 -6.29
CA SER A 83 -12.84 0.03 -5.47
C SER A 83 -11.63 -0.41 -6.31
N GLY A 84 -10.50 0.28 -6.13
CA GLY A 84 -9.20 -0.13 -6.68
C GLY A 84 -8.70 -1.46 -6.11
N PHE A 85 -9.33 -1.96 -5.05
CA PHE A 85 -9.01 -3.22 -4.41
C PHE A 85 -9.52 -4.44 -5.19
N ILE A 86 -10.41 -4.24 -6.17
CA ILE A 86 -10.77 -5.29 -7.13
C ILE A 86 -9.51 -5.77 -7.86
N GLY A 87 -8.67 -4.85 -8.35
CA GLY A 87 -7.41 -5.20 -9.00
C GLY A 87 -6.47 -6.03 -8.12
N LEU A 88 -6.41 -5.73 -6.83
CA LEU A 88 -5.62 -6.49 -5.87
C LEU A 88 -6.21 -7.89 -5.66
N MET A 89 -7.48 -7.98 -5.29
CA MET A 89 -8.11 -9.22 -4.86
C MET A 89 -8.42 -10.19 -6.01
N THR A 90 -8.73 -9.70 -7.21
CA THR A 90 -9.29 -10.54 -8.28
C THR A 90 -8.53 -10.48 -9.60
N GLU A 91 -7.64 -9.51 -9.82
CA GLU A 91 -6.98 -9.33 -11.13
C GLU A 91 -5.47 -9.61 -11.10
N GLN A 92 -4.68 -8.91 -10.29
CA GLN A 92 -3.21 -8.95 -10.40
C GLN A 92 -2.45 -8.91 -9.08
N GLY A 93 -3.13 -8.77 -7.94
CA GLY A 93 -2.50 -8.87 -6.63
C GLY A 93 -1.96 -10.27 -6.32
N PRO A 94 -1.24 -10.43 -5.20
CA PRO A 94 -0.45 -11.62 -4.88
C PRO A 94 -1.28 -12.84 -4.48
N PHE A 95 -2.57 -12.66 -4.20
CA PHE A 95 -3.46 -13.73 -3.75
C PHE A 95 -4.88 -13.60 -4.31
N ARG A 96 -5.69 -14.63 -4.06
CA ARG A 96 -7.11 -14.72 -4.42
C ARG A 96 -7.96 -15.15 -3.23
N PRO A 97 -9.14 -14.56 -3.05
CA PRO A 97 -10.13 -15.06 -2.11
C PRO A 97 -10.76 -16.35 -2.61
N GLU A 98 -10.87 -17.33 -1.74
CA GLU A 98 -11.57 -18.61 -1.98
C GLU A 98 -12.93 -18.63 -1.27
N GLU A 99 -13.85 -19.48 -1.74
CA GLU A 99 -15.21 -19.58 -1.18
C GLU A 99 -15.26 -19.93 0.31
N ASN A 100 -14.23 -20.63 0.80
CA ASN A 100 -14.11 -21.03 2.21
C ASN A 100 -13.54 -19.91 3.11
N GLY A 101 -13.31 -18.71 2.58
CA GLY A 101 -12.74 -17.58 3.31
C GLY A 101 -11.22 -17.60 3.46
N THR A 102 -10.53 -18.57 2.84
CA THR A 102 -9.06 -18.59 2.77
C THR A 102 -8.54 -17.81 1.57
N LEU A 103 -7.24 -17.56 1.55
CA LEU A 103 -6.52 -16.94 0.46
C LEU A 103 -5.58 -17.97 -0.20
N SER A 104 -5.57 -17.99 -1.53
CA SER A 104 -4.64 -18.78 -2.33
C SER A 104 -3.65 -17.87 -3.07
N LEU A 105 -2.45 -18.37 -3.39
CA LEU A 105 -1.45 -17.59 -4.12
C LEU A 105 -1.90 -17.36 -5.57
N ASN A 106 -1.64 -16.16 -6.09
CA ASN A 106 -1.78 -15.87 -7.51
C ASN A 106 -0.42 -16.04 -8.23
N PRO A 107 -0.21 -17.13 -8.98
CA PRO A 107 1.07 -17.39 -9.67
C PRO A 107 1.36 -16.41 -10.82
N SER A 108 0.38 -15.62 -11.25
CA SER A 108 0.53 -14.62 -12.31
C SER A 108 0.47 -13.19 -11.77
N SER A 109 0.76 -13.01 -10.47
CA SER A 109 0.71 -11.68 -9.86
C SER A 109 1.78 -10.75 -10.41
N TRP A 110 1.40 -9.50 -10.65
CA TRP A 110 2.29 -8.49 -11.22
C TRP A 110 3.41 -8.05 -10.28
N HIS A 111 3.32 -8.36 -8.98
CA HIS A 111 4.39 -8.06 -8.03
C HIS A 111 5.70 -8.78 -8.39
N GLN A 112 5.65 -9.85 -9.19
CA GLN A 112 6.84 -10.54 -9.69
C GLN A 112 7.70 -9.68 -10.63
N ALA A 113 7.12 -8.61 -11.20
CA ALA A 113 7.80 -7.73 -12.15
C ALA A 113 7.87 -6.26 -11.70
N ALA A 114 7.06 -5.84 -10.73
CA ALA A 114 6.98 -4.46 -10.27
C ALA A 114 6.63 -4.38 -8.78
N ASN A 115 7.05 -3.30 -8.12
CA ASN A 115 6.47 -2.88 -6.86
C ASN A 115 5.08 -2.31 -7.15
N MET A 116 4.03 -2.91 -6.60
CA MET A 116 2.65 -2.57 -6.97
C MET A 116 2.00 -1.65 -5.94
N LEU A 117 1.52 -0.48 -6.37
CA LEU A 117 0.76 0.45 -5.54
C LEU A 117 -0.70 0.50 -5.99
N PHE A 118 -1.60 -0.08 -5.20
CA PHE A 118 -3.04 -0.04 -5.43
C PHE A 118 -3.65 1.14 -4.68
N ILE A 119 -4.43 1.97 -5.38
CA ILE A 119 -5.02 3.19 -4.83
C ILE A 119 -6.53 3.21 -5.06
N GLU A 120 -7.28 3.56 -4.01
CA GLU A 120 -8.72 3.75 -4.08
C GLU A 120 -9.08 5.22 -4.31
N GLN A 121 -9.55 5.54 -5.52
CA GLN A 121 -9.90 6.90 -5.92
C GLN A 121 -11.19 6.92 -6.77
N PRO A 122 -11.93 8.04 -6.78
CA PRO A 122 -11.74 9.26 -5.98
C PRO A 122 -12.05 9.03 -4.49
N VAL A 123 -11.84 10.05 -3.66
CA VAL A 123 -12.22 10.01 -2.24
C VAL A 123 -13.71 9.71 -2.10
N GLY A 124 -14.06 8.77 -1.21
CA GLY A 124 -15.39 8.16 -1.11
C GLY A 124 -15.47 6.75 -1.67
N VAL A 125 -14.47 6.32 -2.44
CA VAL A 125 -14.35 4.95 -2.95
C VAL A 125 -13.66 4.06 -1.91
N GLY A 126 -14.30 2.93 -1.59
CA GLY A 126 -13.75 1.91 -0.70
C GLY A 126 -13.47 2.47 0.70
N PHE A 127 -12.21 2.39 1.12
CA PHE A 127 -11.72 2.90 2.39
C PHE A 127 -11.30 4.38 2.33
N SER A 128 -11.14 4.98 1.14
CA SER A 128 -10.79 6.40 1.02
C SER A 128 -11.91 7.32 1.50
N TYR A 129 -11.60 8.28 2.36
CA TYR A 129 -12.59 9.14 3.01
C TYR A 129 -12.15 10.61 3.14
N SER A 130 -13.07 11.46 3.58
CA SER A 130 -12.79 12.85 3.92
C SER A 130 -13.47 13.22 5.24
N ASP A 131 -12.79 13.99 6.08
CA ASP A 131 -13.37 14.50 7.34
C ASP A 131 -14.47 15.54 7.08
N ASN A 132 -14.48 16.15 5.89
CA ASN A 132 -15.58 16.99 5.44
C ASN A 132 -16.75 16.14 4.92
N SER A 133 -17.98 16.51 5.26
CA SER A 133 -19.23 15.79 4.91
C SER A 133 -19.59 15.80 3.42
N HIS A 134 -18.88 16.56 2.60
CA HIS A 134 -19.08 16.60 1.15
C HIS A 134 -18.11 15.67 0.42
N VAL A 135 -18.48 14.39 0.40
CA VAL A 135 -17.86 13.39 -0.47
C VAL A 135 -18.83 13.08 -1.59
N VAL A 136 -18.45 13.40 -2.83
CA VAL A 136 -19.24 13.09 -4.03
C VAL A 136 -18.43 12.10 -4.85
N VAL A 137 -18.97 10.89 -5.02
CA VAL A 137 -18.50 9.88 -5.99
C VAL A 137 -19.32 10.01 -7.26
#